data_AF-A0A1M6FUX0-F1
#
_entry.id   AF-A0A1M6FUX0-F1
#
_cell.length_a   1.000
_cell.length_b   1.000
_cell.length_c   1.000
_cell.angle_alpha   90.00
_cell.angle_beta   90.00
_cell.angle_gamma   90.00
#
_symmetry.space_group_name_H-M   'P 1'
#
loop_
_entity.id
_entity.type
_entity.pdbx_description
1 polymer ?
#
loop_
_entity_poly.entity_id
_entity_poly.type
_entity_poly.pdbx_seq_one_letter_code
_entity_poly.pdbx_strand_id
1 'polypeptide(L)'
;MQQSIQIMKRVVLELEKTAATGNKVRVEALVNEMMDVCLRLKQVIDEKKSIERNIHMKEINEISFLYKPVLKKNYYEGTYLEEFAQKRTSDLKDAKGLDSHNKFWQTHEVIRGNVFGSVPEELVSKDTARKLLSYGWDKVDVRVLEIKDRNCSMKEFVEYCELNYDKFLIVKEKSTGAELVLHYKV
;
A
#
# COMPACT_ATOMS: atom_id res chain seq x y z
N MET A 1 -2.68 -8.49 -18.77
CA MET A 1 -1.52 -8.68 -17.86
C MET A 1 -1.19 -10.16 -17.61
N GLN A 2 -2.12 -10.97 -17.06
CA GLN A 2 -1.90 -12.43 -16.89
C GLN A 2 -1.49 -13.15 -18.19
N GLN A 3 -2.16 -12.84 -19.30
CA GLN A 3 -1.84 -13.40 -20.61
C GLN A 3 -0.41 -13.03 -21.07
N SER A 4 0.00 -11.77 -20.89
CA SER A 4 1.37 -11.31 -21.16
C SER A 4 2.42 -12.03 -20.30
N ILE A 5 2.10 -12.31 -19.03
CA ILE A 5 2.95 -13.08 -18.13
C ILE A 5 3.10 -14.54 -18.61
N GLN A 6 2.02 -15.17 -19.08
CA GLN A 6 2.08 -16.52 -19.65
C GLN A 6 2.93 -16.56 -20.92
N ILE A 7 2.81 -15.55 -21.79
CA ILE A 7 3.64 -15.43 -22.99
C ILE A 7 5.13 -15.28 -22.61
N MET A 8 5.46 -14.42 -21.63
CA MET A 8 6.86 -14.31 -21.15
C MET A 8 7.40 -15.63 -20.62
N LYS A 9 6.62 -16.37 -19.83
CA LYS A 9 7.05 -17.70 -19.32
C LYS A 9 7.38 -18.66 -20.45
N ARG A 10 6.53 -18.71 -21.49
CA ARG A 10 6.78 -19.52 -22.68
C ARG A 10 8.05 -19.07 -23.41
N VAL A 11 8.22 -17.76 -23.64
CA VAL A 11 9.39 -17.20 -24.33
C VAL A 11 10.68 -17.52 -23.58
N VAL A 12 10.71 -17.40 -22.25
CA VAL A 12 11.87 -17.77 -21.43
C VAL A 12 12.20 -19.26 -21.55
N LEU A 13 11.20 -20.14 -21.45
CA LEU A 13 11.40 -21.58 -21.61
C LEU A 13 11.93 -21.96 -23.00
N GLU A 14 11.48 -21.27 -24.05
CA GLU A 14 12.03 -21.46 -25.40
C GLU A 14 13.44 -20.89 -25.54
N LEU A 15 13.73 -19.75 -24.92
CA LEU A 15 15.06 -19.14 -24.88
C LEU A 15 16.08 -20.08 -24.24
N GLU A 16 15.75 -20.69 -23.11
CA GLU A 16 16.62 -21.66 -22.42
C GLU A 16 16.94 -22.86 -23.31
N LYS A 17 15.93 -23.44 -23.98
CA LYS A 17 16.11 -24.57 -24.91
C LYS A 17 16.93 -24.19 -26.14
N THR A 18 16.71 -22.99 -26.67
CA THR A 18 17.36 -22.53 -27.91
C THR A 18 18.80 -22.08 -27.66
N ALA A 19 19.08 -21.48 -26.51
CA ALA A 19 20.43 -21.15 -26.07
C ALA A 19 21.29 -22.42 -25.89
N ALA A 20 20.70 -23.50 -25.36
CA ALA A 20 21.38 -24.79 -25.21
C ALA A 20 21.75 -25.45 -26.56
N THR A 21 21.03 -25.14 -27.64
CA THR A 21 21.28 -25.66 -28.99
C THR A 21 22.15 -24.73 -29.86
N GLY A 22 22.51 -23.54 -29.35
CA GLY A 22 23.41 -22.61 -30.04
C GLY A 22 22.82 -21.86 -31.24
N ASN A 23 21.50 -21.94 -31.47
CA ASN A 23 20.85 -21.28 -32.59
C ASN A 23 20.65 -19.78 -32.33
N LYS A 24 21.66 -18.98 -32.68
CA LYS A 24 21.70 -17.53 -32.43
C LYS A 24 20.55 -16.75 -33.08
N VAL A 25 20.13 -17.15 -34.30
CA VAL A 25 19.04 -16.48 -35.03
C VAL A 25 17.71 -16.66 -34.28
N ARG A 26 17.45 -17.86 -33.77
CA ARG A 26 16.22 -18.14 -33.02
C ARG A 26 16.25 -17.49 -31.63
N VAL A 27 17.42 -17.42 -30.99
CA VAL A 27 17.62 -16.66 -29.73
C VAL A 27 17.29 -15.18 -29.93
N GLU A 28 17.81 -14.55 -30.98
CA GLU A 28 17.54 -13.14 -31.30
C GLU A 28 16.05 -12.88 -31.53
N ALA A 29 15.36 -13.76 -32.27
CA ALA A 29 13.92 -13.66 -32.48
C ALA A 29 13.11 -13.74 -31.17
N LEU A 30 13.49 -14.63 -30.25
CA LEU A 30 12.83 -14.77 -28.95
C LEU A 30 13.10 -13.58 -28.02
N VAL A 31 14.30 -13.00 -28.06
CA VAL A 31 14.63 -11.77 -27.33
C VAL A 31 13.76 -10.61 -27.82
N ASN A 32 13.62 -10.45 -29.14
CA ASN A 32 12.76 -9.41 -29.72
C ASN A 32 11.29 -9.61 -29.32
N GLU A 33 10.80 -10.86 -29.35
CA GLU A 33 9.44 -11.18 -28.87
C GLU A 33 9.26 -10.83 -27.39
N MET A 34 10.27 -11.09 -26.55
CA MET A 34 10.24 -10.73 -25.13
C MET A 34 10.18 -9.20 -24.94
N MET A 35 10.98 -8.46 -25.69
CA MET A 35 10.98 -6.99 -25.68
C MET A 35 9.60 -6.43 -26.07
N ASP A 36 8.97 -6.96 -27.11
CA ASP A 36 7.62 -6.55 -27.52
C ASP A 36 6.57 -6.82 -26.45
N VAL A 37 6.65 -7.96 -25.76
CA VAL A 37 5.74 -8.26 -24.64
C VAL A 37 5.97 -7.28 -23.49
N CYS A 38 7.22 -6.95 -23.17
CA CYS A 38 7.57 -5.95 -22.15
C CYS A 38 7.06 -4.55 -22.54
N LEU A 39 7.20 -4.14 -23.80
CA LEU A 39 6.71 -2.84 -24.30
C LEU A 39 5.18 -2.74 -24.19
N ARG A 40 4.45 -3.79 -24.59
CA ARG A 40 2.99 -3.85 -24.42
C ARG A 40 2.57 -3.81 -22.95
N LEU A 41 3.28 -4.51 -22.08
CA LEU A 41 3.04 -4.45 -20.63
C LEU A 41 3.25 -3.05 -20.08
N LYS A 42 4.33 -2.39 -20.51
CA LYS A 42 4.61 -1.01 -20.13
C LYS A 42 3.52 -0.06 -20.61
N GLN A 43 3.04 -0.20 -21.85
CA GLN A 43 1.89 0.59 -22.34
C GLN A 43 0.64 0.41 -21.50
N VAL A 44 0.27 -0.82 -21.13
CA VAL A 44 -0.88 -1.06 -20.25
C VAL A 44 -0.69 -0.42 -18.87
N ILE A 45 0.53 -0.42 -18.34
CA ILE A 45 0.86 0.25 -17.08
C ILE A 45 0.78 1.77 -17.23
N ASP A 46 1.30 2.32 -18.32
CA ASP A 46 1.29 3.77 -18.57
C ASP A 46 -0.12 4.29 -18.93
N GLU A 47 -0.95 3.49 -19.60
CA GLU A 47 -2.39 3.77 -19.76
C GLU A 47 -3.11 3.82 -18.41
N LYS A 48 -2.76 2.94 -17.47
CA LYS A 48 -3.26 3.02 -16.09
C LYS A 48 -2.79 4.28 -15.38
N LYS A 49 -1.60 4.81 -15.68
CA LYS A 49 -1.17 6.13 -15.15
C LYS A 49 -1.94 7.30 -15.77
N SER A 50 -2.67 7.14 -16.87
CA SER A 50 -3.55 8.21 -17.36
C SER A 50 -4.71 8.51 -16.40
N ILE A 51 -5.07 7.57 -15.52
CA ILE A 51 -6.03 7.72 -14.42
C ILE A 51 -5.58 8.82 -13.44
N GLU A 52 -4.26 9.04 -13.28
CA GLU A 52 -3.70 10.10 -12.43
C GLU A 52 -4.21 11.48 -12.82
N ARG A 53 -4.56 11.70 -14.11
CA ARG A 53 -5.06 12.99 -14.61
C ARG A 53 -6.49 13.32 -14.18
N ASN A 54 -7.23 12.35 -13.65
CA ASN A 54 -8.64 12.48 -13.27
C ASN A 54 -8.86 12.49 -11.75
N ILE A 55 -7.79 12.55 -10.98
CA ILE A 55 -7.82 12.54 -9.52
C ILE A 55 -7.24 13.86 -9.01
N HIS A 56 -8.09 14.69 -8.41
CA HIS A 56 -7.68 15.95 -7.80
C HIS A 56 -7.63 15.79 -6.29
N MET A 57 -6.42 15.75 -5.75
CA MET A 57 -6.17 15.73 -4.32
C MET A 57 -5.40 16.97 -3.90
N LYS A 58 -5.65 17.42 -2.67
CA LYS A 58 -4.89 18.51 -2.04
C LYS A 58 -4.32 18.02 -0.73
N GLU A 59 -3.02 18.21 -0.53
CA GLU A 59 -2.43 18.06 0.80
C GLU A 59 -2.96 19.17 1.71
N ILE A 60 -3.64 18.77 2.79
CA ILE A 60 -4.26 19.69 3.73
C ILE A 60 -3.53 19.75 5.06
N ASN A 61 -2.77 18.71 5.41
CA ASN A 61 -2.03 18.65 6.65
C ASN A 61 -0.92 17.58 6.61
N GLU A 62 0.01 17.68 7.55
CA GLU A 62 1.00 16.63 7.87
C GLU A 62 0.99 16.42 9.39
N ILE A 63 0.71 15.19 9.82
CA ILE A 63 0.48 14.85 11.22
C ILE A 63 1.41 13.71 11.64
N SER A 64 2.02 13.83 12.82
CA SER A 64 2.83 12.77 13.41
C SER A 64 1.95 11.64 13.95
N PHE A 65 2.21 10.41 13.52
CA PHE A 65 1.57 9.20 14.02
C PHE A 65 2.59 8.28 14.69
N LEU A 66 2.09 7.51 15.66
CA LEU A 66 2.73 6.28 16.09
C LEU A 66 2.18 5.14 15.22
N TYR A 67 3.05 4.44 14.51
CA TYR A 67 2.74 3.38 13.55
C TYR A 67 3.29 2.04 14.05
N LYS A 68 2.50 0.96 13.95
CA LYS A 68 2.95 -0.40 14.24
C LYS A 68 3.34 -1.13 12.94
N PRO A 69 4.62 -1.38 12.68
CA PRO A 69 5.04 -2.14 11.50
C PRO A 69 4.57 -3.61 11.56
N VAL A 70 4.14 -4.13 10.41
CA VAL A 70 3.85 -5.56 10.24
C VAL A 70 5.18 -6.29 10.00
N LEU A 71 5.72 -6.94 11.03
CA LEU A 71 7.06 -7.54 11.01
C LEU A 71 7.14 -8.91 10.31
N LYS A 72 6.01 -9.61 10.16
CA LYS A 72 5.92 -10.89 9.44
C LYS A 72 4.78 -10.83 8.43
N LYS A 73 5.09 -11.04 7.16
CA LYS A 73 4.13 -11.29 6.08
C LYS A 73 4.24 -12.76 5.66
N ASN A 74 3.96 -13.69 6.58
CA ASN A 74 3.95 -15.10 6.22
C ASN A 74 2.57 -15.44 5.64
N TYR A 75 2.42 -15.25 4.33
CA TYR A 75 1.15 -15.50 3.62
C TYR A 75 0.70 -16.97 3.66
N TYR A 76 1.57 -17.89 4.09
CA TYR A 76 1.27 -19.32 4.23
C TYR A 76 0.75 -19.69 5.63
N GLU A 77 1.07 -18.90 6.64
CA GLU A 77 0.54 -19.04 7.99
C GLU A 77 -0.58 -18.02 8.17
N GLY A 78 -1.82 -18.44 7.91
CA GLY A 78 -3.01 -17.56 7.85
C GLY A 78 -3.32 -16.77 9.14
N THR A 79 -2.55 -16.94 10.22
CA THR A 79 -2.75 -16.31 11.53
C THR A 79 -1.98 -14.99 11.72
N TYR A 80 -1.08 -14.61 10.80
CA TYR A 80 -0.16 -13.48 11.05
C TYR A 80 -0.87 -12.15 11.34
N LEU A 81 -2.02 -11.88 10.71
CA LEU A 81 -2.82 -10.67 10.97
C LEU A 81 -3.51 -10.74 12.33
N GLU A 82 -3.93 -11.92 12.77
CA GLU A 82 -4.55 -12.12 14.07
C GLU A 82 -3.54 -11.92 15.19
N GLU A 83 -2.34 -12.51 15.06
CA GLU A 83 -1.22 -12.30 15.98
C GLU A 83 -0.80 -10.82 16.03
N PHE A 84 -0.73 -10.16 14.87
CA PHE A 84 -0.46 -8.73 14.79
C PHE A 84 -1.54 -7.93 15.53
N ALA A 85 -2.82 -8.24 15.30
CA ALA A 85 -3.93 -7.53 15.93
C ALA A 85 -3.95 -7.74 17.46
N GLN A 86 -3.64 -8.95 17.93
CA GLN A 86 -3.49 -9.26 19.36
C GLN A 86 -2.34 -8.45 19.96
N LYS A 87 -1.15 -8.48 19.34
CA LYS A 87 0.02 -7.74 19.83
C LYS A 87 -0.22 -6.24 19.86
N ARG A 88 -0.73 -5.65 18.77
CA ARG A 88 -1.11 -4.24 18.69
C ARG A 88 -2.07 -3.87 19.82
N THR A 89 -3.07 -4.71 20.07
CA THR A 89 -4.07 -4.47 21.12
C THR A 89 -3.45 -4.56 22.52
N SER A 90 -2.54 -5.52 22.76
CA SER A 90 -1.80 -5.62 24.03
C SER A 90 -0.94 -4.38 24.26
N ASP A 91 -0.11 -4.01 23.28
CA ASP A 91 0.75 -2.82 23.34
C ASP A 91 -0.06 -1.56 23.70
N LEU A 92 -1.20 -1.37 23.04
CA LEU A 92 -2.10 -0.23 23.28
C LEU A 92 -2.75 -0.26 24.67
N LYS A 93 -3.12 -1.44 25.19
CA LYS A 93 -3.67 -1.58 26.55
C LYS A 93 -2.62 -1.26 27.61
N ASP A 94 -1.43 -1.85 27.48
CA ASP A 94 -0.34 -1.70 28.45
C ASP A 94 0.22 -0.27 28.49
N ALA A 95 0.20 0.41 27.33
CA ALA A 95 0.55 1.82 27.20
C ALA A 95 -0.60 2.78 27.58
N LYS A 96 -1.80 2.27 27.87
CA LYS A 96 -3.04 3.06 28.12
C LYS A 96 -3.43 3.97 26.94
N GLY A 97 -3.16 3.54 25.71
CA GLY A 97 -3.48 4.26 24.46
C GLY A 97 -4.66 3.70 23.68
N LEU A 98 -5.23 2.56 24.10
CA LEU A 98 -6.30 1.86 23.36
C LEU A 98 -7.54 2.74 23.14
N ASP A 99 -7.96 3.50 24.14
CA ASP A 99 -9.16 4.34 24.04
C ASP A 99 -8.96 5.49 23.05
N SER A 100 -7.82 6.18 23.09
CA SER A 100 -7.49 7.23 22.11
C SER A 100 -7.44 6.67 20.68
N HIS A 101 -6.79 5.50 20.50
CA HIS A 101 -6.75 4.79 19.22
C HIS A 101 -8.16 4.47 18.72
N ASN A 102 -8.99 3.85 19.55
CA ASN A 102 -10.34 3.43 19.15
C ASN A 102 -11.24 4.63 18.88
N LYS A 103 -11.19 5.68 19.70
CA LYS A 103 -11.96 6.90 19.47
C LYS A 103 -11.60 7.53 18.13
N PHE A 104 -10.31 7.63 17.82
CA PHE A 104 -9.85 8.14 16.53
C PHE A 104 -10.37 7.30 15.36
N TRP A 105 -10.14 5.99 15.37
CA TRP A 105 -10.58 5.10 14.28
C TRP A 105 -12.08 4.86 14.22
N GLN A 106 -12.84 5.12 15.29
CA GLN A 106 -14.31 5.07 15.23
C GLN A 106 -14.91 6.26 14.49
N THR A 107 -14.22 7.41 14.49
CA THR A 107 -14.63 8.61 13.74
C THR A 107 -14.28 8.56 12.26
N HIS A 108 -13.47 7.58 11.84
CA HIS A 108 -13.06 7.36 10.47
C HIS A 108 -13.54 6.00 9.97
N GLU A 109 -14.17 5.96 8.81
CA GLU A 109 -14.46 4.71 8.12
C GLU A 109 -13.27 4.36 7.22
N VAL A 110 -12.53 3.29 7.55
CA VAL A 110 -11.42 2.81 6.73
C VAL A 110 -11.97 2.04 5.55
N ILE A 111 -11.80 2.56 4.33
CA ILE A 111 -12.31 1.94 3.11
C ILE A 111 -11.30 0.92 2.58
N ARG A 112 -10.01 1.29 2.52
CA ARG A 112 -8.94 0.45 2.01
C ARG A 112 -7.58 0.93 2.53
N GLY A 113 -6.60 0.06 2.55
CA GLY A 113 -5.20 0.42 2.79
C GLY A 113 -4.39 -0.74 3.31
N ASN A 114 -3.15 -0.45 3.67
CA ASN A 114 -2.16 -1.46 4.08
C ASN A 114 -1.45 -1.11 5.41
N VAL A 115 -2.07 -0.23 6.19
CA VAL A 115 -1.69 0.09 7.58
C VAL A 115 -2.72 -0.48 8.53
N PHE A 116 -2.27 -1.24 9.53
CA PHE A 116 -3.16 -2.01 10.41
C PHE A 116 -3.10 -1.58 11.88
N GLY A 117 -2.19 -0.68 12.24
CA GLY A 117 -2.10 -0.14 13.59
C GLY A 117 -1.40 1.20 13.54
N SER A 118 -2.12 2.27 13.85
CA SER A 118 -1.51 3.58 14.04
C SER A 118 -2.40 4.48 14.89
N VAL A 119 -1.86 5.54 15.47
CA VAL A 119 -2.62 6.54 16.23
C VAL A 119 -1.90 7.89 16.12
N PRO A 120 -2.60 9.03 15.97
CA PRO A 120 -1.96 10.33 16.02
C PRO A 120 -1.23 10.52 17.36
N GLU A 121 0.02 10.96 17.31
CA GLU A 121 0.85 11.15 18.51
C GLU A 121 0.22 12.18 19.46
N GLU A 122 -0.44 13.21 18.91
CA GLU A 122 -1.11 14.28 19.68
C GLU A 122 -2.30 13.79 20.50
N LEU A 123 -2.90 12.64 20.15
CA LEU A 123 -4.06 12.09 20.86
C LEU A 123 -3.67 11.17 22.03
N VAL A 124 -2.38 10.94 22.23
CA VAL A 124 -1.86 10.11 23.33
C VAL A 124 -0.94 10.91 24.24
N SER A 125 -0.82 10.47 25.50
CA SER A 125 0.11 11.10 26.44
C SER A 125 1.56 10.83 26.03
N LYS A 126 2.50 11.71 26.43
CA LYS A 126 3.94 11.51 26.20
C LYS A 126 4.45 10.17 26.77
N ASP A 127 3.90 9.72 27.90
CA ASP A 127 4.26 8.44 28.51
C ASP A 127 3.72 7.25 27.71
N THR A 128 2.49 7.35 27.20
CA THR A 128 1.90 6.37 26.27
C THR A 128 2.75 6.27 24.99
N ALA A 129 3.10 7.41 24.39
CA ALA A 129 3.95 7.45 23.21
C ALA A 129 5.32 6.79 23.46
N ARG A 130 6.00 7.16 24.56
CA ARG A 130 7.29 6.57 24.95
C ARG A 130 7.20 5.04 25.11
N LYS A 131 6.13 4.54 25.75
CA LYS A 131 5.92 3.09 25.91
C LYS A 131 5.69 2.40 24.57
N LEU A 132 4.82 2.93 23.72
CA LEU A 132 4.56 2.36 22.39
C LEU A 132 5.84 2.30 21.55
N LEU A 133 6.65 3.36 21.56
CA LEU A 133 7.97 3.37 20.91
C LEU A 133 8.87 2.25 21.46
N SER A 134 8.91 2.04 22.78
CA SER A 134 9.67 0.94 23.39
C SER A 134 9.17 -0.46 23.01
N TYR A 135 7.91 -0.59 22.57
CA TYR A 135 7.34 -1.83 22.04
C TYR A 135 7.59 -2.02 20.52
N GLY A 136 8.40 -1.15 19.92
CA GLY A 136 8.70 -1.17 18.49
C GLY A 136 7.55 -0.64 17.65
N TRP A 137 6.89 0.41 18.12
CA TRP A 137 6.14 1.32 17.24
C TRP A 137 7.10 2.39 16.73
N ASP A 138 6.86 2.88 15.53
CA ASP A 138 7.66 3.91 14.89
C ASP A 138 6.90 5.24 14.88
N LYS A 139 7.63 6.34 15.04
CA LYS A 139 7.07 7.67 14.80
C LYS A 139 7.24 8.01 13.32
N VAL A 140 6.13 8.31 12.65
CA VAL A 140 6.09 8.54 11.20
C VAL A 140 5.23 9.76 10.88
N ASP A 141 5.66 10.54 9.90
CA ASP A 141 4.89 11.68 9.41
C ASP A 141 3.86 11.19 8.39
N VAL A 142 2.60 11.58 8.59
CA VAL A 142 1.48 11.18 7.74
C VAL A 142 0.94 12.40 7.01
N ARG A 143 1.06 12.39 5.69
CA ARG A 143 0.41 13.39 4.83
C ARG A 143 -1.07 13.08 4.74
N VAL A 144 -1.88 14.09 4.99
CA VAL A 144 -3.34 14.04 4.85
C VAL A 144 -3.70 14.71 3.54
N LEU A 145 -4.15 13.91 2.59
CA LEU A 145 -4.57 14.35 1.26
C LEU A 145 -6.10 14.30 1.21
N GLU A 146 -6.73 15.44 1.00
CA GLU A 146 -8.18 15.50 0.80
C GLU A 146 -8.52 15.28 -0.67
N ILE A 147 -9.46 14.38 -0.94
CA ILE A 147 -9.96 14.12 -2.29
C ILE A 147 -11.00 15.19 -2.63
N LYS A 148 -10.67 16.07 -3.57
CA LYS A 148 -11.58 17.15 -4.01
C LYS A 148 -12.51 16.71 -5.12
N ASP A 149 -11.96 15.98 -6.08
CA ASP A 149 -12.72 15.43 -7.19
C ASP A 149 -12.04 14.16 -7.71
N ARG A 150 -12.83 13.18 -8.13
CA ARG A 150 -12.35 11.97 -8.78
C ARG A 150 -13.35 11.52 -9.84
N ASN A 151 -12.91 11.49 -11.08
CA ASN A 151 -13.69 10.90 -12.18
C ASN A 151 -13.17 9.49 -12.50
N CYS A 152 -13.21 8.61 -11.50
CA CYS A 152 -12.83 7.21 -11.61
C CYS A 152 -13.59 6.34 -10.59
N SER A 153 -13.63 5.04 -10.84
CA SER A 153 -14.18 4.07 -9.90
C SER A 153 -13.31 3.95 -8.64
N MET A 154 -13.90 3.46 -7.54
CA MET A 154 -13.13 3.22 -6.31
C MET A 154 -11.99 2.21 -6.51
N LYS A 155 -12.19 1.22 -7.39
CA LYS A 155 -11.15 0.24 -7.72
C LYS A 155 -9.94 0.89 -8.38
N GLU A 156 -10.18 1.74 -9.39
CA GLU A 156 -9.12 2.49 -10.07
C GLU A 156 -8.39 3.44 -9.12
N PHE A 157 -9.13 4.07 -8.20
CA PHE A 157 -8.55 4.94 -7.18
C PHE A 157 -7.65 4.17 -6.20
N VAL A 158 -8.05 2.97 -5.79
CA VAL A 158 -7.20 2.08 -4.96
C VAL A 158 -5.94 1.70 -5.71
N GLU A 159 -6.06 1.29 -6.99
CA GLU A 159 -4.89 0.95 -7.83
C GLU A 159 -3.94 2.15 -7.98
N TYR A 160 -4.48 3.37 -8.17
CA TYR A 160 -3.70 4.61 -8.17
C TYR A 160 -2.91 4.78 -6.86
N CYS A 161 -3.56 4.59 -5.71
CA CYS A 161 -2.91 4.75 -4.40
C CYS A 161 -1.84 3.68 -4.17
N GLU A 162 -2.09 2.43 -4.58
CA GLU A 162 -1.11 1.33 -4.49
C GLU A 162 0.13 1.58 -5.37
N LEU A 163 -0.01 2.31 -6.48
CA LEU A 163 1.10 2.68 -7.36
C LEU A 163 1.90 3.89 -6.85
N ASN A 164 1.24 4.83 -6.16
CA ASN A 164 1.83 6.11 -5.77
C ASN A 164 2.27 6.17 -4.30
N TYR A 165 1.72 5.31 -3.43
CA TYR A 165 1.97 5.33 -1.99
C TYR A 165 2.28 3.92 -1.45
N ASP A 166 3.46 3.73 -0.87
CA ASP A 166 3.85 2.42 -0.32
C ASP A 166 3.06 2.06 0.95
N LYS A 167 2.74 3.04 1.80
CA LYS A 167 1.93 2.87 3.01
C LYS A 167 0.82 3.90 3.04
N PHE A 168 -0.42 3.45 2.93
CA PHE A 168 -1.56 4.35 2.92
C PHE A 168 -2.83 3.77 3.54
N LEU A 169 -3.74 4.68 3.89
CA LEU A 169 -5.14 4.39 4.16
C LEU A 169 -6.02 5.36 3.36
N ILE A 170 -7.08 4.82 2.76
CA ILE A 170 -8.20 5.61 2.25
C ILE A 170 -9.28 5.55 3.32
N VAL A 171 -9.65 6.72 3.84
CA VAL A 171 -10.61 6.85 4.92
C VAL A 171 -11.69 7.84 4.55
N LYS A 172 -12.87 7.67 5.14
CA LYS A 172 -13.94 8.66 5.10
C LYS A 172 -14.19 9.18 6.51
N GLU A 173 -14.08 10.49 6.69
CA GLU A 173 -14.40 11.11 7.97
C GLU A 173 -15.92 11.12 8.16
N LYS A 174 -16.42 10.58 9.28
CA LYS A 174 -17.87 10.44 9.50
C LYS A 174 -18.58 11.76 9.77
N SER A 175 -17.88 12.74 10.35
CA SER A 175 -18.43 14.05 10.71
C SER A 175 -18.69 14.94 9.50
N THR A 176 -17.76 14.97 8.55
CA THR A 176 -17.81 15.84 7.37
C THR A 176 -18.20 15.10 6.09
N GLY A 177 -18.03 13.78 6.07
CA GLY A 177 -18.15 12.95 4.88
C GLY A 177 -16.95 13.05 3.93
N ALA A 178 -15.90 13.79 4.30
CA ALA A 178 -14.71 13.98 3.48
C ALA A 178 -13.96 12.66 3.26
N GLU A 179 -13.56 12.40 2.01
CA GLU A 179 -12.68 11.27 1.68
C GLU A 179 -11.22 11.75 1.73
N LEU A 180 -10.39 11.03 2.49
CA LEU A 180 -8.99 11.37 2.72
C LEU A 180 -8.10 10.18 2.36
N VAL A 181 -6.91 10.49 1.84
CA VAL A 181 -5.78 9.55 1.78
C VAL A 181 -4.77 9.95 2.84
N LEU A 182 -4.50 9.02 3.75
CA LEU A 182 -3.43 9.12 4.75
C LEU A 182 -2.21 8.41 4.18
N HIS A 183 -1.19 9.15 3.77
CA HIS A 183 0.07 8.60 3.26
C HIS A 183 1.14 8.63 4.34
N TYR A 184 1.58 7.45 4.77
CA TYR A 184 2.55 7.26 5.85
C TYR A 184 3.96 7.25 5.27
N LYS A 185 4.81 8.19 5.68
CA LYS A 185 6.23 8.23 5.31
C LYS A 185 7.04 7.28 6.21
N VAL A 186 6.93 5.99 5.94
CA VAL A 186 7.67 4.91 6.62
C VAL A 186 8.99 4.64 5.91
#